data_AF-A0A7N2LA03-F1
#
_entry.id   AF-A0A7N2LA03-F1
#
_cell.length_a   1.000
_cell.length_b   1.000
_cell.length_c   1.000
_cell.angle_alpha   90.00
_cell.angle_beta   90.00
_cell.angle_gamma   90.00
#
_symmetry.space_group_name_H-M   'P 1'
#
loop_
_entity.id
_entity.type
_entity.pdbx_description
1 polymer ?
#
loop_
_entity_poly.entity_id
_entity_poly.type
_entity_poly.pdbx_seq_one_letter_code
_entity_poly.pdbx_strand_id
1 'polypeptide(L)'
;MSLMRFRIGSACHSLHLRQLCTSTSKSDNTHHLLISAFNKDTFQQHFFSIPIIHHPLSLGSKPTSLLTLTLPSSHPKGLNTSQYLNPFFLLHRHDYPHSNHAPILTYNPTTQQTLTLPHSLTSETETDTTLYAETHFGFDPLTNTHKVLRAEWTVAIPESNPRVSQMVCTVFTLGCRSNGSWRKVKINPELPFHSTKYMSSGKSVCINGAIHWVTQFGNYIVAFDLKDENFRLIPLPHNYKAENFKPLHFEFNRLIELGGCLALVDYKYSGDIYRGDEYICQFWILKDYHNHVWVEEKISVPFDFRINIYGKPIPIGTIPTGEILLEPFSWYVSCKDYPACLLFYDMEGQGFKKVDVTGLPKWVYNGRHSIIRAISVYEGASNSIFA
;
A
#
# COMPACT_ATOMS: atom_id res chain seq x y z
N MET A 1 -39.20 -9.97 31.58
CA MET A 1 -38.54 -8.68 31.29
C MET A 1 -37.71 -8.85 30.03
N SER A 2 -37.98 -8.02 29.03
CA SER A 2 -37.49 -8.17 27.65
C SER A 2 -36.00 -7.81 27.53
N LEU A 3 -35.20 -8.72 26.96
CA LEU A 3 -33.83 -8.47 26.51
C LEU A 3 -33.88 -7.61 25.23
N MET A 4 -33.53 -6.34 25.36
CA MET A 4 -33.28 -5.47 24.20
C MET A 4 -31.98 -5.92 23.49
N ARG A 5 -32.15 -6.57 22.35
CA ARG A 5 -31.10 -6.70 21.33
C ARG A 5 -30.86 -5.33 20.70
N PHE A 6 -29.71 -4.73 20.97
CA PHE A 6 -29.23 -3.61 20.14
C PHE A 6 -28.78 -4.17 18.79
N ARG A 7 -29.66 -4.07 17.79
CA ARG A 7 -29.25 -4.07 16.37
C ARG A 7 -28.61 -2.70 16.10
N ILE A 8 -27.29 -2.64 16.08
CA ILE A 8 -26.59 -1.48 15.52
C ILE A 8 -26.58 -1.67 14.00
N GLY A 9 -27.66 -1.25 13.36
CA GLY A 9 -27.70 -0.96 11.93
C GLY A 9 -27.03 0.38 11.70
N SER A 10 -25.70 0.40 11.67
CA SER A 10 -24.93 1.51 11.10
C SER A 10 -24.38 1.00 9.77
N ALA A 11 -25.10 1.29 8.69
CA ALA A 11 -24.51 1.23 7.37
C ALA A 11 -23.35 2.25 7.36
N CYS A 12 -22.14 1.73 7.47
CA CYS A 12 -20.94 2.54 7.64
C CYS A 12 -20.82 3.51 6.46
N HIS A 13 -20.77 4.81 6.71
CA HIS A 13 -20.45 5.81 5.69
C HIS A 13 -19.13 5.49 4.95
N SER A 14 -18.24 4.68 5.54
CA SER A 14 -17.00 4.19 4.91
C SER A 14 -17.23 3.18 3.78
N LEU A 15 -18.29 2.36 3.85
CA LEU A 15 -18.69 1.46 2.74
C LEU A 15 -19.17 2.27 1.53
N HIS A 16 -19.81 3.41 1.78
CA HIS A 16 -20.26 4.32 0.73
C HIS A 16 -19.09 4.99 -0.01
N LEU A 17 -18.00 5.32 0.71
CA LEU A 17 -16.77 5.85 0.10
C LEU A 17 -15.96 4.80 -0.66
N ARG A 18 -15.96 3.53 -0.22
CA ARG A 18 -15.38 2.44 -1.03
C ARG A 18 -16.10 2.31 -2.39
N GLN A 19 -17.44 2.34 -2.39
CA GLN A 19 -18.25 2.40 -3.62
C GLN A 19 -17.97 3.63 -4.50
N LEU A 20 -17.47 4.73 -3.94
CA LEU A 20 -17.08 5.91 -4.72
C LEU A 20 -15.63 5.80 -5.25
N CYS A 21 -14.75 5.07 -4.56
CA CYS A 21 -13.36 4.83 -4.95
C CYS A 21 -13.17 3.61 -5.87
N THR A 22 -14.15 2.70 -5.97
CA THR A 22 -14.20 1.57 -6.92
C THR A 22 -15.53 1.63 -7.64
N SER A 23 -15.52 1.79 -8.96
CA SER A 23 -16.66 2.24 -9.76
C SER A 23 -17.97 1.48 -9.51
N THR A 24 -19.08 2.21 -9.43
CA THR A 24 -20.45 1.67 -9.40
C THR A 24 -20.90 1.30 -10.83
N SER A 25 -20.40 0.19 -11.36
CA SER A 25 -20.94 -0.42 -12.58
C SER A 25 -21.56 -1.76 -12.24
N LYS A 26 -22.88 -1.89 -12.41
CA LYS A 26 -23.62 -3.18 -12.34
C LYS A 26 -23.38 -4.03 -13.60
N SER A 27 -22.13 -4.20 -14.01
CA SER A 27 -21.75 -5.29 -14.91
C SER A 27 -21.26 -6.45 -14.06
N ASP A 28 -21.23 -7.67 -14.62
CA ASP A 28 -20.55 -8.82 -14.00
C ASP A 28 -19.05 -8.48 -13.85
N ASN A 29 -18.70 -7.74 -12.79
CA ASN A 29 -17.36 -7.21 -12.61
C ASN A 29 -16.44 -8.36 -12.25
N THR A 30 -15.67 -8.80 -13.24
CA THR A 30 -14.55 -9.70 -13.00
C THR A 30 -13.48 -8.95 -12.22
N HIS A 31 -13.20 -9.42 -11.02
CA HIS A 31 -12.12 -8.87 -10.21
C HIS A 31 -10.82 -9.57 -10.58
N HIS A 32 -9.74 -8.81 -10.67
CA HIS A 32 -8.43 -9.31 -11.04
C HIS A 32 -7.42 -8.98 -9.96
N LEU A 33 -6.56 -9.95 -9.67
CA LEU A 33 -5.37 -9.78 -8.88
C LEU A 33 -4.23 -9.28 -9.78
N LEU A 34 -3.64 -8.15 -9.41
CA LEU A 34 -2.43 -7.65 -10.06
C LEU A 34 -1.20 -8.18 -9.34
N ILE A 35 -0.36 -8.92 -10.07
CA ILE A 35 0.93 -9.42 -9.60
C ILE A 35 2.06 -8.66 -10.30
N SER A 36 3.09 -8.33 -9.54
CA SER A 36 4.35 -7.80 -10.05
C SER A 36 5.45 -8.82 -9.86
N ALA A 37 6.24 -9.08 -10.91
CA ALA A 37 7.40 -9.94 -10.86
C ALA A 37 8.62 -9.20 -11.44
N PHE A 38 9.64 -9.01 -10.62
CA PHE A 38 10.90 -8.39 -11.02
C PHE A 38 11.92 -9.48 -11.35
N ASN A 39 12.50 -9.44 -12.54
CA ASN A 39 13.60 -10.31 -12.95
C ASN A 39 14.93 -9.61 -12.64
N LYS A 40 15.72 -10.19 -11.74
CA LYS A 40 17.01 -9.65 -11.28
C LYS A 40 18.12 -9.78 -12.32
N ASP A 41 18.01 -10.74 -13.24
CA ASP A 41 19.02 -10.98 -14.27
C ASP A 41 18.85 -10.00 -15.44
N THR A 42 17.59 -9.74 -15.84
CA THR A 42 17.27 -8.85 -16.97
C THR A 42 16.94 -7.42 -16.54
N PHE A 43 16.81 -7.17 -15.23
CA PHE A 43 16.33 -5.89 -14.67
C PHE A 43 14.96 -5.47 -15.22
N GLN A 44 14.12 -6.43 -15.56
CA GLN A 44 12.76 -6.19 -16.07
C GLN A 44 11.71 -6.37 -14.98
N GLN A 45 10.81 -5.39 -14.88
CA GLN A 45 9.63 -5.46 -14.06
C GLN A 45 8.43 -5.86 -14.92
N HIS A 46 7.84 -7.02 -14.63
CA HIS A 46 6.65 -7.53 -15.30
C HIS A 46 5.41 -7.38 -14.42
N PHE A 47 4.27 -7.11 -15.04
CA PHE A 47 2.96 -7.04 -14.39
C PHE A 47 2.00 -8.04 -15.05
N PHE A 48 1.32 -8.82 -14.21
CA PHE A 48 0.37 -9.84 -14.62
C PHE A 48 -0.99 -9.61 -13.98
N SER A 49 -2.05 -9.80 -14.73
CA SER A 49 -3.42 -9.86 -14.24
C SER A 49 -3.89 -11.30 -14.12
N ILE A 50 -4.50 -11.65 -12.99
CA ILE A 50 -5.07 -12.97 -12.75
C ILE A 50 -6.53 -12.82 -12.31
N PRO A 51 -7.51 -13.37 -13.04
CA PRO A 51 -8.90 -13.34 -12.62
C PRO A 51 -9.09 -14.02 -11.25
N ILE A 52 -9.87 -13.40 -10.37
CA ILE A 52 -10.32 -13.97 -9.10
C ILE A 52 -11.70 -14.59 -9.33
N ILE A 53 -11.81 -15.88 -9.07
CA ILE A 53 -13.06 -16.63 -9.14
C ILE A 53 -13.59 -16.72 -7.71
N HIS A 54 -14.76 -16.17 -7.41
CA HIS A 54 -15.27 -16.10 -6.02
C HIS A 54 -15.97 -17.38 -5.56
N HIS A 55 -16.52 -18.18 -6.50
CA HIS A 55 -17.31 -19.37 -6.18
C HIS A 55 -16.91 -20.58 -7.05
N PRO A 56 -16.02 -21.46 -6.56
CA PRO A 56 -15.27 -21.38 -5.31
C PRO A 56 -14.07 -20.43 -5.39
N LEU A 57 -13.72 -19.76 -4.27
CA LEU A 57 -12.59 -18.81 -4.20
C LEU A 57 -11.29 -19.41 -4.76
N SER A 58 -10.83 -18.95 -5.92
CA SER A 58 -9.65 -19.47 -6.62
C SER A 58 -9.11 -18.44 -7.59
N LEU A 59 -7.93 -18.70 -8.14
CA LEU A 59 -7.31 -17.87 -9.17
C LEU A 59 -7.43 -18.54 -10.54
N GLY A 60 -7.65 -17.74 -11.57
CA GLY A 60 -7.65 -18.20 -12.96
C GLY A 60 -6.31 -18.81 -13.35
N SER A 61 -6.34 -19.89 -14.15
CA SER A 61 -5.15 -20.64 -14.55
C SER A 61 -4.31 -20.00 -15.66
N LYS A 62 -4.80 -18.90 -16.25
CA LYS A 62 -4.15 -18.18 -17.35
C LYS A 62 -3.96 -16.69 -17.01
N PRO A 63 -2.85 -16.33 -16.34
CA PRO A 63 -2.46 -14.94 -16.15
C PRO A 63 -2.30 -14.20 -17.48
N THR A 64 -2.75 -12.95 -17.53
CA THR A 64 -2.54 -12.05 -18.67
C THR A 64 -1.32 -11.17 -18.39
N SER A 65 -0.33 -11.17 -19.28
CA SER A 65 0.78 -10.22 -19.20
C SER A 65 0.30 -8.83 -19.61
N LEU A 66 0.47 -7.83 -18.74
CA LEU A 66 -0.05 -6.49 -18.96
C LEU A 66 1.03 -5.47 -19.36
N LEU A 67 2.15 -5.45 -18.65
CA LEU A 67 3.20 -4.45 -18.84
C LEU A 67 4.57 -5.05 -18.50
N THR A 68 5.58 -4.70 -19.28
CA THR A 68 6.99 -4.98 -18.99
C THR A 68 7.78 -3.68 -19.06
N LEU A 69 8.50 -3.35 -17.99
CA LEU A 69 9.35 -2.18 -17.90
C LEU A 69 10.80 -2.61 -17.70
N THR A 70 11.71 -2.14 -18.56
CA THR A 70 13.14 -2.33 -18.38
C THR A 70 13.69 -1.22 -17.49
N LEU A 71 14.36 -1.58 -16.39
CA LEU A 71 14.89 -0.61 -15.44
C LEU A 71 16.36 -0.27 -15.77
N PRO A 72 16.74 1.02 -15.81
CA PRO A 72 18.06 1.45 -16.26
C PRO A 72 19.21 1.21 -15.27
N SER A 73 18.94 0.77 -14.04
CA SER A 73 20.00 0.51 -13.05
C SER A 73 19.76 -0.73 -12.20
N SER A 74 20.85 -1.29 -11.69
CA SER A 74 20.95 -2.56 -10.97
C SER A 74 20.39 -2.54 -9.54
N HIS A 75 19.19 -1.97 -9.35
CA HIS A 75 18.59 -1.93 -8.02
C HIS A 75 18.05 -3.33 -7.66
N PRO A 76 18.43 -3.90 -6.50
CA PRO A 76 18.08 -5.29 -6.15
C PRO A 76 16.59 -5.55 -5.91
N LYS A 77 15.69 -4.54 -5.94
CA LYS A 77 14.32 -4.65 -5.40
C LYS A 77 13.17 -4.23 -6.35
N GLY A 78 13.46 -3.92 -7.62
CA GLY A 78 12.44 -3.55 -8.61
C GLY A 78 11.74 -2.20 -8.34
N LEU A 79 10.54 -2.02 -8.89
CA LEU A 79 9.69 -0.83 -8.65
C LEU A 79 8.82 -0.99 -7.38
N ASN A 80 8.53 0.12 -6.73
CA ASN A 80 7.50 0.22 -5.70
C ASN A 80 6.15 0.61 -6.31
N THR A 81 5.07 0.19 -5.66
CA THR A 81 3.69 0.38 -6.10
C THR A 81 2.85 1.00 -4.99
N SER A 82 2.01 1.98 -5.35
CA SER A 82 0.94 2.47 -4.48
C SER A 82 -0.27 1.52 -4.47
N GLN A 83 -1.27 1.86 -3.66
CA GLN A 83 -2.62 1.30 -3.78
C GLN A 83 -3.19 1.55 -5.19
N TYR A 84 -4.03 0.63 -5.67
CA TYR A 84 -4.88 0.86 -6.84
C TYR A 84 -6.02 1.80 -6.47
N LEU A 85 -6.10 2.94 -7.13
CA LEU A 85 -7.09 3.98 -6.89
C LEU A 85 -7.69 4.38 -8.23
N ASN A 86 -8.88 3.84 -8.52
CA ASN A 86 -9.71 4.02 -9.73
C ASN A 86 -9.26 5.13 -10.71
N PRO A 87 -8.66 4.81 -11.87
CA PRO A 87 -8.24 3.49 -12.37
C PRO A 87 -6.71 3.28 -12.34
N PHE A 88 -5.98 4.05 -11.54
CA PHE A 88 -4.52 4.08 -11.61
C PHE A 88 -3.85 3.47 -10.38
N PHE A 89 -2.62 3.01 -10.55
CA PHE A 89 -1.65 2.98 -9.47
C PHE A 89 -0.37 3.70 -9.89
N LEU A 90 0.41 4.10 -8.89
CA LEU A 90 1.67 4.78 -9.05
C LEU A 90 2.82 3.80 -8.98
N LEU A 91 3.70 3.86 -9.97
CA LEU A 91 4.97 3.16 -10.04
C LEU A 91 6.10 4.16 -9.85
N HIS A 92 6.97 3.88 -8.89
CA HIS A 92 8.11 4.73 -8.57
C HIS A 92 9.25 3.85 -8.06
N ARG A 93 10.47 4.36 -8.07
CA ARG A 93 11.62 3.61 -7.58
C ARG A 93 11.66 3.62 -6.05
N HIS A 94 12.31 2.60 -5.50
CA HIS A 94 12.55 2.44 -4.05
C HIS A 94 13.74 3.30 -3.58
N ASP A 95 14.35 4.09 -4.45
CA ASP A 95 15.66 4.68 -4.20
C ASP A 95 15.67 5.61 -2.98
N TYR A 96 16.33 5.11 -1.94
CA TYR A 96 17.16 5.90 -1.02
C TYR A 96 17.98 6.91 -1.86
N PRO A 97 18.22 8.14 -1.38
CA PRO A 97 18.05 9.44 -2.04
C PRO A 97 18.94 9.77 -3.26
N HIS A 98 19.54 8.79 -3.92
CA HIS A 98 20.53 9.00 -4.97
C HIS A 98 19.93 9.24 -6.37
N SER A 99 18.61 9.21 -6.53
CA SER A 99 17.99 9.48 -7.83
C SER A 99 16.65 10.21 -7.69
N ASN A 100 16.73 11.50 -7.37
CA ASN A 100 15.61 12.45 -7.55
C ASN A 100 15.12 12.52 -9.02
N HIS A 101 15.80 11.86 -9.95
CA HIS A 101 15.53 11.83 -11.37
C HIS A 101 14.83 10.54 -11.84
N ALA A 102 14.50 9.61 -10.95
CA ALA A 102 13.69 8.46 -11.32
C ALA A 102 12.30 8.91 -11.81
N PRO A 103 11.85 8.45 -12.99
CA PRO A 103 10.51 8.79 -13.46
C PRO A 103 9.46 8.17 -12.53
N ILE A 104 8.47 8.98 -12.17
CA ILE A 104 7.24 8.51 -11.54
C ILE A 104 6.25 8.22 -12.65
N LEU A 105 5.69 7.02 -12.67
CA LEU A 105 4.75 6.58 -13.69
C LEU A 105 3.40 6.33 -13.04
N THR A 106 2.33 6.77 -13.68
CA THR A 106 1.00 6.22 -13.42
C THR A 106 0.70 5.15 -14.45
N TYR A 107 -0.02 4.11 -14.04
CA TYR A 107 -0.43 3.04 -14.92
C TYR A 107 -1.87 2.63 -14.69
N ASN A 108 -2.61 2.48 -15.78
CA ASN A 108 -3.96 1.93 -15.79
C ASN A 108 -3.91 0.49 -16.30
N PRO A 109 -4.14 -0.54 -15.46
CA PRO A 109 -4.09 -1.93 -15.88
C PRO A 109 -5.21 -2.33 -16.85
N THR A 110 -6.30 -1.55 -16.91
CA THR A 110 -7.44 -1.80 -17.80
C THR A 110 -7.17 -1.28 -19.21
N THR A 111 -6.65 -0.05 -19.34
CA THR A 111 -6.30 0.52 -20.65
C THR A 111 -4.87 0.19 -21.09
N GLN A 112 -4.06 -0.37 -20.19
CA GLN A 112 -2.62 -0.62 -20.34
C GLN A 112 -1.81 0.63 -20.69
N GLN A 113 -2.35 1.82 -20.41
CA GLN A 113 -1.67 3.09 -20.65
C GLN A 113 -0.81 3.48 -19.46
N THR A 114 0.40 3.96 -19.77
CA THR A 114 1.28 4.62 -18.81
C THR A 114 1.30 6.12 -19.07
N LEU A 115 1.47 6.88 -18.00
CA LEU A 115 1.76 8.31 -18.08
C LEU A 115 2.93 8.61 -17.14
N THR A 116 4.03 9.10 -17.72
CA THR A 116 5.17 9.62 -16.97
C THR A 116 4.85 11.01 -16.45
N LEU A 117 4.97 11.20 -15.14
CA LEU A 117 4.81 12.51 -14.54
C LEU A 117 6.03 13.38 -14.85
N PRO A 118 5.85 14.69 -15.06
CA PRO A 118 6.99 15.60 -15.18
C PRO A 118 7.82 15.54 -13.90
N HIS A 119 9.11 15.84 -13.99
CA HIS A 119 9.95 15.93 -12.79
C HIS A 119 9.46 17.06 -11.88
N SER A 120 9.42 16.81 -10.57
CA SER A 120 9.17 17.87 -9.59
C SER A 120 10.40 18.78 -9.58
N LEU A 121 10.25 19.98 -10.16
CA LEU A 121 11.26 21.04 -10.15
C LEU A 121 11.30 21.69 -8.76
N THR A 122 11.72 20.94 -7.75
CA THR A 122 11.93 21.49 -6.41
C THR A 122 13.37 21.96 -6.31
N SER A 123 13.54 23.24 -6.68
CA SER A 123 14.68 24.11 -6.37
C SER A 123 16.07 23.50 -6.59
N GLU A 124 16.52 23.48 -7.85
CA GLU A 124 17.95 23.62 -8.16
C GLU A 124 18.40 25.07 -7.86
N THR A 125 18.12 25.56 -6.66
CA THR A 125 18.93 26.65 -6.12
C THR A 125 20.19 25.96 -5.62
N GLU A 126 21.37 26.38 -6.08
CA GLU A 126 22.70 25.82 -5.75
C GLU A 126 23.01 25.72 -4.24
N THR A 127 22.07 26.08 -3.37
CA THR A 127 22.17 26.23 -1.93
C THR A 127 21.57 25.07 -1.12
N ASP A 128 20.75 24.18 -1.70
CA ASP A 128 20.06 23.12 -0.93
C ASP A 128 20.29 21.72 -1.53
N THR A 129 20.60 20.74 -0.68
CA THR A 129 20.70 19.31 -1.07
C THR A 129 19.50 18.52 -0.56
N THR A 130 18.88 17.70 -1.41
CA THR A 130 17.83 16.74 -0.99
C THR A 130 18.46 15.50 -0.36
N LEU A 131 18.12 15.23 0.90
CA LEU A 131 18.59 14.05 1.63
C LEU A 131 17.66 12.85 1.49
N TYR A 132 16.36 13.08 1.27
CA TYR A 132 15.36 12.02 1.23
C TYR A 132 14.09 12.51 0.55
N ALA A 133 13.40 11.62 -0.16
CA ALA A 133 12.12 11.92 -0.77
C ALA A 133 11.16 10.74 -0.64
N GLU A 134 9.90 11.05 -0.35
CA GLU A 134 8.78 10.11 -0.32
C GLU A 134 7.75 10.50 -1.35
N THR A 135 7.08 9.50 -1.91
CA THR A 135 6.00 9.70 -2.88
C THR A 135 4.78 8.93 -2.42
N HIS A 136 3.66 9.65 -2.33
CA HIS A 136 2.37 9.11 -1.92
C HIS A 136 1.32 9.38 -3.00
N PHE A 137 0.36 8.47 -3.12
CA PHE A 137 -0.70 8.53 -4.12
C PHE A 137 -2.07 8.50 -3.48
N GLY A 138 -2.97 9.36 -3.96
CA GLY A 138 -4.33 9.46 -3.47
C GLY A 138 -5.33 9.76 -4.57
N PHE A 139 -6.58 9.42 -4.30
CA PHE A 139 -7.72 9.72 -5.16
C PHE A 139 -8.79 10.45 -4.34
N ASP A 140 -9.20 11.61 -4.83
CA ASP A 140 -10.31 12.35 -4.26
C ASP A 140 -11.59 12.00 -5.05
N PRO A 141 -12.51 11.22 -4.48
CA PRO A 141 -13.75 10.84 -5.16
C PRO A 141 -14.70 12.02 -5.38
N LEU A 142 -14.56 13.12 -4.63
CA LEU A 142 -15.45 14.27 -4.76
C LEU A 142 -15.13 15.10 -6.00
N THR A 143 -13.85 15.27 -6.30
CA THR A 143 -13.37 16.00 -7.47
C THR A 143 -13.05 15.07 -8.64
N ASN A 144 -13.06 13.75 -8.43
CA ASN A 144 -12.64 12.73 -9.38
C ASN A 144 -11.22 12.99 -9.93
N THR A 145 -10.30 13.34 -9.03
CA THR A 145 -8.90 13.63 -9.38
C THR A 145 -7.94 12.80 -8.56
N HIS A 146 -6.86 12.35 -9.17
CA HIS A 146 -5.75 11.76 -8.44
C HIS A 146 -4.75 12.83 -8.06
N LYS A 147 -4.14 12.66 -6.89
CA LYS A 147 -3.06 13.52 -6.44
C LYS A 147 -1.84 12.68 -6.07
N VAL A 148 -0.67 13.19 -6.45
CA VAL A 148 0.61 12.63 -6.07
C VAL A 148 1.26 13.65 -5.14
N LEU A 149 1.44 13.26 -3.88
CA LEU A 149 2.15 14.06 -2.88
C LEU A 149 3.60 13.60 -2.86
N ARG A 150 4.54 14.52 -3.09
CA ARG A 150 5.96 14.30 -2.88
C ARG A 150 6.39 15.08 -1.65
N ALA A 151 7.01 14.40 -0.70
CA ALA A 151 7.62 15.03 0.48
C ALA A 151 9.14 14.88 0.37
N GLU A 152 9.87 15.98 0.48
CA GLU A 152 11.32 16.02 0.34
C GLU A 152 11.94 16.64 1.58
N TRP A 153 13.03 16.06 2.08
CA TRP A 153 13.79 16.60 3.20
C TRP A 153 15.09 17.18 2.66
N THR A 154 15.26 18.49 2.78
CA THR A 154 16.42 19.24 2.26
C THR A 154 17.28 19.80 3.39
N VAL A 155 18.56 20.04 3.11
CA VAL A 155 19.50 20.72 4.00
C VAL A 155 20.23 21.83 3.24
N ALA A 156 20.36 22.99 3.90
CA ALA A 156 21.07 24.15 3.36
C ALA A 156 22.60 24.00 3.43
N ILE A 157 23.30 24.50 2.43
CA ILE A 157 24.77 24.54 2.27
C ILE A 157 25.26 25.95 2.71
N PRO A 158 26.39 26.13 3.45
CA PRO A 158 27.48 25.19 3.73
C PRO A 158 27.58 24.67 5.18
N GLU A 159 28.20 23.48 5.26
CA GLU A 159 28.26 22.45 6.31
C GLU A 159 28.85 22.83 7.69
N SER A 160 28.73 24.07 8.18
CA SER A 160 29.26 24.38 9.52
C SER A 160 28.42 23.80 10.67
N ASN A 161 27.15 23.45 10.42
CA ASN A 161 26.32 22.58 11.28
C ASN A 161 24.98 22.25 10.57
N PRO A 162 24.79 21.07 9.94
CA PRO A 162 23.48 20.68 9.40
C PRO A 162 22.55 20.33 10.58
N ARG A 163 21.77 21.29 11.08
CA ARG A 163 20.88 21.06 12.24
C ARG A 163 19.39 21.08 11.93
N VAL A 164 18.97 21.55 10.76
CA VAL A 164 17.54 21.58 10.42
C VAL A 164 17.35 21.04 9.01
N SER A 165 16.80 19.83 8.91
CA SER A 165 16.22 19.34 7.66
C SER A 165 14.89 20.06 7.46
N GLN A 166 14.72 20.78 6.36
CA GLN A 166 13.44 21.35 5.98
C GLN A 166 12.63 20.30 5.21
N MET A 167 11.35 20.15 5.53
CA MET A 167 10.44 19.35 4.72
C MET A 167 9.76 20.27 3.70
N VAL A 168 9.83 19.90 2.43
CA VAL A 168 9.15 20.56 1.32
C VAL A 168 8.15 19.56 0.76
N CYS A 169 6.88 19.97 0.67
CA CYS A 169 5.86 19.16 0.05
C CYS A 169 5.42 19.77 -1.27
N THR A 170 5.38 18.95 -2.32
CA THR A 170 4.75 19.30 -3.59
C THR A 170 3.64 18.33 -3.92
N VAL A 171 2.60 18.83 -4.58
CA VAL A 171 1.49 18.02 -5.05
C VAL A 171 1.33 18.18 -6.55
N PHE A 172 1.09 17.07 -7.22
CA PHE A 172 0.70 17.02 -8.62
C PHE A 172 -0.73 16.49 -8.71
N THR A 173 -1.59 17.15 -9.50
CA THR A 173 -2.99 16.71 -9.69
C THR A 173 -3.18 16.18 -11.12
N LEU A 174 -3.69 14.97 -11.23
CA LEU A 174 -4.06 14.31 -12.48
C LEU A 174 -5.57 14.39 -12.70
N GLY A 175 -5.99 14.46 -13.96
CA GLY A 175 -7.40 14.55 -14.35
C GLY A 175 -7.93 15.97 -14.55
N CYS A 176 -7.10 17.00 -14.37
CA CYS A 176 -7.44 18.38 -14.73
C CYS A 176 -7.24 18.62 -16.24
N ARG A 177 -8.08 19.48 -16.84
CA ARG A 177 -8.03 19.85 -18.28
C ARG A 177 -6.78 20.63 -18.68
N SER A 178 -6.03 21.17 -17.72
CA SER A 178 -4.74 21.82 -17.93
C SER A 178 -3.61 20.83 -17.70
N ASN A 179 -2.55 20.90 -18.49
CA ASN A 179 -1.29 20.19 -18.25
C ASN A 179 -0.86 20.41 -16.79
N GLY A 180 -0.95 19.37 -15.96
CA GLY A 180 -0.66 19.46 -14.54
C GLY A 180 0.76 19.94 -14.31
N SER A 181 0.97 20.77 -13.29
CA SER A 181 2.28 21.15 -12.79
C SER A 181 2.40 20.80 -11.32
N TRP A 182 3.63 20.53 -10.88
CA TRP A 182 3.93 20.40 -9.46
C TRP A 182 3.80 21.76 -8.79
N ARG A 183 3.15 21.78 -7.63
CA ARG A 183 2.99 22.99 -6.82
C ARG A 183 3.33 22.72 -5.37
N LYS A 184 3.90 23.71 -4.70
CA LYS A 184 4.23 23.63 -3.28
C LYS A 184 2.97 23.65 -2.43
N VAL A 185 2.92 22.78 -1.43
CA VAL A 185 1.89 22.77 -0.39
C VAL A 185 2.41 23.59 0.79
N LYS A 186 1.56 24.45 1.37
CA LYS A 186 1.89 25.18 2.59
C LYS A 186 1.82 24.22 3.77
N ILE A 187 2.94 24.03 4.45
CA ILE A 187 2.98 23.25 5.69
C ILE A 187 2.63 24.19 6.84
N ASN A 188 1.60 23.86 7.62
CA ASN A 188 1.21 24.67 8.77
C ASN A 188 2.32 24.62 9.84
N PRO A 189 2.89 25.76 10.28
CA PRO A 189 3.92 25.79 11.31
C PRO A 189 3.46 25.30 12.68
N GLU A 190 2.15 25.25 12.94
CA GLU A 190 1.56 24.80 14.22
C GLU A 190 1.46 23.27 14.36
N LEU A 191 1.88 22.54 13.33
CA LEU A 191 1.95 21.09 13.41
C LEU A 191 2.87 20.67 14.58
N PRO A 192 2.44 19.77 15.49
CA PRO A 192 3.02 19.61 16.82
C PRO A 192 4.40 18.93 16.85
N PHE A 193 5.11 18.82 15.72
CA PHE A 193 6.45 18.25 15.69
C PHE A 193 7.33 18.66 14.50
N HIS A 194 8.63 18.53 14.72
CA HIS A 194 9.70 18.77 13.75
C HIS A 194 9.52 17.95 12.45
N SER A 195 9.86 18.56 11.32
CA SER A 195 9.81 18.02 9.94
C SER A 195 10.33 16.58 9.81
N THR A 196 11.40 16.23 10.54
CA THR A 196 12.02 14.89 10.52
C THR A 196 11.13 13.78 11.07
N LYS A 197 10.07 14.09 11.82
CA LYS A 197 9.12 13.09 12.33
C LYS A 197 8.00 12.76 11.33
N TYR A 198 7.88 13.48 10.22
CA TYR A 198 6.90 13.20 9.16
C TYR A 198 7.32 12.12 8.18
N MET A 199 8.60 11.71 8.20
CA MET A 199 9.09 10.60 7.38
C MET A 199 8.25 9.35 7.65
N SER A 200 7.93 8.59 6.62
CA SER A 200 7.13 7.38 6.69
C SER A 200 7.96 6.18 7.15
N SER A 201 7.33 5.29 7.91
CA SER A 201 7.87 3.97 8.23
C SER A 201 7.42 2.87 7.24
N GLY A 202 6.79 3.22 6.12
CA GLY A 202 6.25 2.24 5.16
C GLY A 202 5.40 2.84 4.04
N LYS A 203 4.53 2.01 3.44
CA LYS A 203 3.60 2.46 2.39
C LYS A 203 2.47 3.32 2.96
N SER A 204 1.99 4.25 2.13
CA SER A 204 0.80 5.04 2.42
C SER A 204 -0.48 4.36 1.91
N VAL A 205 -1.60 4.65 2.56
CA VAL A 205 -2.95 4.18 2.21
C VAL A 205 -3.85 5.38 1.93
N CYS A 206 -4.62 5.35 0.85
CA CYS A 206 -5.60 6.39 0.55
C CYS A 206 -7.00 5.91 0.92
N ILE A 207 -7.65 6.60 1.87
CA ILE A 207 -9.01 6.28 2.28
C ILE A 207 -9.69 7.54 2.84
N ASN A 208 -11.02 7.62 2.77
CA ASN A 208 -11.79 8.76 3.28
C ASN A 208 -11.28 10.13 2.76
N GLY A 209 -10.90 10.19 1.48
CA GLY A 209 -10.40 11.41 0.85
C GLY A 209 -9.06 11.91 1.37
N ALA A 210 -8.27 11.07 2.04
CA ALA A 210 -6.96 11.44 2.57
C ALA A 210 -5.91 10.34 2.36
N ILE A 211 -4.66 10.76 2.20
CA ILE A 211 -3.48 9.89 2.17
C ILE A 211 -2.96 9.72 3.58
N HIS A 212 -2.75 8.49 4.02
CA HIS A 212 -2.31 8.16 5.37
C HIS A 212 -0.99 7.41 5.38
N TRP A 213 -0.11 7.71 6.32
CA TRP A 213 1.07 6.89 6.60
C TRP A 213 1.44 6.98 8.07
N VAL A 214 2.16 5.95 8.55
CA VAL A 214 2.70 5.92 9.92
C VAL A 214 4.05 6.62 9.91
N THR A 215 4.28 7.48 10.89
CA THR A 215 5.56 8.19 11.05
C THR A 215 6.70 7.21 11.34
N GLN A 216 7.94 7.60 11.02
CA GLN A 216 9.16 6.81 11.21
C GLN A 216 9.37 6.38 12.66
N PHE A 217 8.84 7.14 13.62
CA PHE A 217 8.92 6.82 15.05
C PHE A 217 7.68 6.09 15.57
N GLY A 218 6.72 5.77 14.70
CA GLY A 218 5.51 5.03 15.06
C GLY A 218 4.70 5.70 16.16
N ASN A 219 4.67 7.03 16.21
CA ASN A 219 4.02 7.79 17.27
C ASN A 219 2.65 8.37 16.85
N TYR A 220 2.46 8.59 15.54
CA TYR A 220 1.22 9.09 14.94
C TYR A 220 1.00 8.47 13.55
N ILE A 221 -0.24 8.53 13.08
CA ILE A 221 -0.53 8.47 11.65
C ILE A 221 -0.65 9.91 11.14
N VAL A 222 0.06 10.23 10.08
CA VAL A 222 -0.14 11.47 9.33
C VAL A 222 -1.25 11.23 8.33
N ALA A 223 -2.19 12.15 8.25
CA ALA A 223 -3.19 12.21 7.19
C ALA A 223 -3.03 13.50 6.40
N PHE A 224 -2.94 13.39 5.08
CA PHE A 224 -2.97 14.51 4.16
C PHE A 224 -4.32 14.52 3.45
N ASP A 225 -5.17 15.48 3.81
CA ASP A 225 -6.52 15.60 3.25
C ASP A 225 -6.44 16.08 1.80
N LEU A 226 -6.97 15.30 0.86
CA LEU A 226 -6.79 15.58 -0.56
C LEU A 226 -7.56 16.82 -1.01
N LYS A 227 -8.72 17.09 -0.42
CA LYS A 227 -9.57 18.23 -0.79
C LYS A 227 -8.91 19.56 -0.43
N ASP A 228 -8.58 19.71 0.85
CA ASP A 228 -8.08 20.98 1.41
C ASP A 228 -6.55 21.05 1.45
N GLU A 229 -5.87 19.92 1.18
CA GLU A 229 -4.41 19.77 1.13
C GLU A 229 -3.71 20.20 2.41
N ASN A 230 -4.33 19.81 3.51
CA ASN A 230 -3.84 20.06 4.84
C ASN A 230 -3.40 18.74 5.49
N PHE A 231 -2.45 18.88 6.41
CA PHE A 231 -1.99 17.78 7.23
C PHE A 231 -2.76 17.78 8.53
N ARG A 232 -3.14 16.58 8.99
CA ARG A 232 -3.62 16.33 10.34
C ARG A 232 -3.02 15.06 10.88
N LEU A 233 -3.19 14.86 12.17
CA LEU A 233 -2.61 13.74 12.89
C LEU A 233 -3.71 12.91 13.51
N ILE A 234 -3.60 11.59 13.31
CA ILE A 234 -4.48 10.61 13.93
C ILE A 234 -3.67 9.94 15.05
N PRO A 235 -4.18 9.96 16.30
CA PRO A 235 -3.54 9.26 17.40
C PRO A 235 -3.65 7.74 17.21
N LEU A 236 -2.54 7.05 17.48
CA LEU A 236 -2.53 5.58 17.55
C LEU A 236 -3.28 5.11 18.81
N PRO A 237 -3.86 3.89 18.80
CA PRO A 237 -4.51 3.32 19.97
C PRO A 237 -3.53 3.19 21.14
N HIS A 238 -4.00 3.44 22.38
CA HIS A 238 -3.15 3.47 23.57
C HIS A 238 -2.35 2.18 23.77
N ASN A 239 -3.00 1.02 23.61
CA ASN A 239 -2.35 -0.29 23.77
C ASN A 239 -1.27 -0.53 22.70
N TYR A 240 -1.52 -0.11 21.46
CA TYR A 240 -0.53 -0.20 20.39
C TYR A 240 0.75 0.58 20.71
N LYS A 241 0.63 1.77 21.31
CA LYS A 241 1.81 2.57 21.70
C LYS A 241 2.61 1.89 22.81
N ALA A 242 1.94 1.36 23.83
CA ALA A 242 2.61 0.76 25.00
C ALA A 242 3.48 -0.46 24.64
N GLU A 243 3.10 -1.21 23.61
CA GLU A 243 3.72 -2.50 23.29
C GLU A 243 4.82 -2.42 22.21
N ASN A 244 4.88 -1.33 21.43
CA ASN A 244 5.65 -1.28 20.18
C ASN A 244 6.79 -0.25 20.11
N PHE A 245 7.28 0.21 21.27
CA PHE A 245 8.33 1.25 21.40
C PHE A 245 9.77 0.80 21.02
N LYS A 246 9.93 -0.11 20.06
CA LYS A 246 11.27 -0.51 19.56
C LYS A 246 11.62 0.25 18.28
N PRO A 247 12.82 0.86 18.17
CA PRO A 247 13.30 1.52 16.96
C PRO A 247 13.17 0.57 15.76
N LEU A 248 12.53 1.08 14.72
CA LEU A 248 11.92 0.33 13.64
C LEU A 248 12.97 -0.22 12.66
N HIS A 249 13.42 -1.44 12.88
CA HIS A 249 14.19 -2.19 11.89
C HIS A 249 13.26 -3.12 11.08
N PHE A 250 13.07 -2.74 9.80
CA PHE A 250 12.61 -3.53 8.63
C PHE A 250 11.10 -3.60 8.25
N GLU A 251 10.82 -2.98 7.09
CA GLU A 251 10.19 -3.51 5.85
C GLU A 251 8.79 -4.16 5.85
N PHE A 252 7.86 -3.77 6.72
CA PHE A 252 6.47 -4.22 6.60
C PHE A 252 5.46 -3.06 6.53
N ASN A 253 4.43 -3.23 5.72
CA ASN A 253 3.30 -2.31 5.65
C ASN A 253 2.53 -2.37 6.98
N ARG A 254 2.78 -1.41 7.87
CA ARG A 254 2.08 -1.28 9.16
C ARG A 254 0.70 -0.66 9.03
N LEU A 255 0.38 -0.12 7.86
CA LEU A 255 -0.87 0.57 7.59
C LEU A 255 -1.45 -0.01 6.32
N ILE A 256 -2.70 -0.48 6.40
CA ILE A 256 -3.43 -1.08 5.29
C ILE A 256 -4.89 -0.59 5.29
N GLU A 257 -5.60 -0.87 4.20
CA GLU A 257 -7.04 -0.74 4.13
C GLU A 257 -7.69 -2.12 4.39
N LEU A 258 -8.60 -2.18 5.36
CA LEU A 258 -9.41 -3.37 5.64
C LEU A 258 -10.89 -3.02 5.69
N GLY A 259 -11.69 -3.57 4.77
CA GLY A 259 -13.14 -3.42 4.77
C GLY A 259 -13.61 -1.97 4.70
N GLY A 260 -12.91 -1.13 3.94
CA GLY A 260 -13.13 0.30 3.87
C GLY A 260 -12.72 1.07 5.13
N CYS A 261 -11.89 0.49 6.00
CA CYS A 261 -11.36 1.14 7.20
C CYS A 261 -9.84 1.21 7.15
N LEU A 262 -9.27 2.24 7.78
CA LEU A 262 -7.84 2.31 8.01
C LEU A 262 -7.46 1.32 9.12
N ALA A 263 -6.45 0.48 8.92
CA ALA A 263 -6.02 -0.48 9.92
C ALA A 263 -4.50 -0.47 10.13
N LEU A 264 -4.08 -0.51 11.40
CA LEU A 264 -2.70 -0.78 11.77
C LEU A 264 -2.49 -2.29 11.90
N VAL A 265 -1.36 -2.76 11.41
CA VAL A 265 -0.94 -4.16 11.49
C VAL A 265 0.21 -4.29 12.47
N ASP A 266 0.11 -5.26 13.35
CA ASP A 266 1.18 -5.68 14.24
C ASP A 266 1.24 -7.20 14.34
N TYR A 267 2.37 -7.71 14.81
CA TYR A 267 2.53 -9.14 14.98
C TYR A 267 3.15 -9.48 16.33
N LYS A 268 2.51 -10.42 17.02
CA LYS A 268 2.95 -10.94 18.30
C LYS A 268 3.24 -12.44 18.21
N TYR A 269 4.21 -12.85 19.02
CA TYR A 269 4.45 -14.25 19.31
C TYR A 269 3.69 -14.60 20.58
N SER A 270 2.95 -15.71 20.56
CA SER A 270 2.20 -16.17 21.73
C SER A 270 3.05 -16.96 22.75
N GLY A 271 4.36 -17.13 22.53
CA GLY A 271 5.24 -17.84 23.45
C GLY A 271 6.69 -18.02 22.97
N ASP A 272 7.29 -19.16 23.30
CA ASP A 272 8.72 -19.46 23.13
C ASP A 272 8.99 -20.02 21.72
N ILE A 273 9.88 -19.37 20.97
CA ILE A 273 10.14 -19.61 19.52
C ILE A 273 10.47 -21.09 19.21
N TYR A 274 11.01 -21.81 20.19
CA TYR A 274 11.45 -23.20 20.05
C TYR A 274 10.35 -24.24 20.27
N ARG A 275 9.17 -23.85 20.76
CA ARG A 275 8.07 -24.78 21.10
C ARG A 275 6.96 -24.88 20.05
N GLY A 276 6.99 -24.05 19.01
CA GLY A 276 6.02 -24.09 17.93
C GLY A 276 4.71 -23.32 18.22
N ASP A 277 4.79 -22.28 19.04
CA ASP A 277 3.63 -21.48 19.44
C ASP A 277 3.04 -20.63 18.30
N GLU A 278 1.76 -20.26 18.45
CA GLU A 278 0.96 -19.57 17.43
C GLU A 278 1.47 -18.17 17.11
N TYR A 279 1.42 -17.84 15.82
CA TYR A 279 1.75 -16.51 15.32
C TYR A 279 0.48 -15.66 15.23
N ILE A 280 0.40 -14.60 16.02
CA ILE A 280 -0.78 -13.75 16.09
C ILE A 280 -0.53 -12.49 15.28
N CYS A 281 -1.29 -12.31 14.22
CA CYS A 281 -1.38 -11.02 13.53
C CYS A 281 -2.53 -10.23 14.15
N GLN A 282 -2.22 -9.01 14.60
CA GLN A 282 -3.17 -8.11 15.24
C GLN A 282 -3.49 -6.95 14.31
N PHE A 283 -4.77 -6.64 14.21
CA PHE A 283 -5.28 -5.49 13.48
C PHE A 283 -5.91 -4.51 14.44
N TRP A 284 -5.49 -3.26 14.38
CA TRP A 284 -6.22 -2.17 15.01
C TRP A 284 -6.98 -1.44 13.91
N ILE A 285 -8.29 -1.62 13.85
CA ILE A 285 -9.16 -1.10 12.80
C ILE A 285 -9.83 0.18 13.27
N LEU A 286 -9.65 1.28 12.55
CA LEU A 286 -10.26 2.57 12.84
C LEU A 286 -11.72 2.58 12.36
N LYS A 287 -12.63 2.13 13.23
CA LYS A 287 -14.07 1.99 12.92
C LYS A 287 -14.80 3.33 12.91
N ASP A 288 -14.46 4.22 13.84
CA ASP A 288 -14.89 5.61 13.79
C ASP A 288 -13.71 6.50 13.43
N TYR A 289 -13.69 6.91 12.17
CA TYR A 289 -12.61 7.73 11.63
C TYR A 289 -12.55 9.14 12.24
N HIS A 290 -13.70 9.73 12.59
CA HIS A 290 -13.76 11.11 13.07
C HIS A 290 -13.47 11.19 14.57
N ASN A 291 -13.98 10.22 15.33
CA ASN A 291 -13.76 10.15 16.78
C ASN A 291 -12.53 9.30 17.16
N HIS A 292 -11.79 8.80 16.17
CA HIS A 292 -10.60 7.97 16.33
C HIS A 292 -10.83 6.71 17.19
N VAL A 293 -11.96 6.03 17.00
CA VAL A 293 -12.30 4.80 17.74
C VAL A 293 -11.69 3.60 17.03
N TRP A 294 -10.72 2.97 17.71
CA TRP A 294 -10.02 1.78 17.26
C TRP A 294 -10.63 0.50 17.86
N VAL A 295 -10.75 -0.54 17.05
CA VAL A 295 -11.14 -1.90 17.46
C VAL A 295 -9.98 -2.84 17.19
N GLU A 296 -9.63 -3.67 18.18
CA GLU A 296 -8.60 -4.70 18.05
C GLU A 296 -9.23 -6.00 17.54
N GLU A 297 -8.64 -6.56 16.48
CA GLU A 297 -8.95 -7.89 15.94
C GLU A 297 -7.67 -8.73 15.87
N LYS A 298 -7.80 -10.05 16.01
CA LYS A 298 -6.65 -10.97 16.04
C LYS A 298 -6.90 -12.15 15.12
N ILE A 299 -5.89 -12.51 14.36
CA ILE A 299 -5.88 -13.74 13.56
C ILE A 299 -4.72 -14.61 14.04
N SER A 300 -5.03 -15.85 14.43
CA SER A 300 -4.01 -16.88 14.66
C SER A 300 -3.66 -17.49 13.31
N VAL A 301 -2.44 -17.25 12.83
CA VAL A 301 -1.96 -17.87 11.60
C VAL A 301 -1.59 -19.32 11.93
N PRO A 302 -2.17 -20.32 11.24
CA PRO A 302 -1.91 -21.73 11.56
C PRO A 302 -0.41 -22.05 11.38
N PHE A 303 0.18 -22.71 12.38
CA PHE A 303 1.62 -22.99 12.47
C PHE A 303 2.18 -23.83 11.30
N ASP A 304 1.33 -24.58 10.58
CA ASP A 304 1.74 -25.29 9.36
C ASP A 304 2.16 -24.33 8.23
N PHE A 305 1.90 -23.04 8.39
CA PHE A 305 2.61 -21.98 7.69
C PHE A 305 4.01 -21.82 8.28
N ARG A 306 4.87 -22.83 8.07
CA ARG A 306 6.23 -22.95 8.64
C ARG A 306 6.94 -21.59 8.59
N ILE A 307 7.00 -20.89 9.73
CA ILE A 307 7.43 -19.49 9.84
C ILE A 307 8.88 -19.32 9.35
N ASN A 308 9.72 -20.34 9.49
CA ASN A 308 11.08 -20.38 8.96
C ASN A 308 11.15 -20.46 7.43
N ILE A 309 10.01 -20.67 6.75
CA ILE A 309 9.91 -20.94 5.32
C ILE A 309 9.14 -19.84 4.62
N TYR A 310 7.93 -19.51 5.10
CA TYR A 310 7.07 -18.51 4.49
C TYR A 310 7.17 -17.14 5.16
N GLY A 311 7.83 -17.05 6.32
CA GLY A 311 7.86 -15.86 7.16
C GLY A 311 6.47 -15.36 7.57
N LYS A 312 6.39 -14.09 7.95
CA LYS A 312 5.18 -13.45 8.48
C LYS A 312 4.23 -13.14 7.31
N PRO A 313 2.99 -13.66 7.25
CA PRO A 313 2.09 -13.31 6.15
C PRO A 313 1.80 -11.81 6.19
N ILE A 314 1.98 -11.13 5.06
CA ILE A 314 1.80 -9.68 4.93
C ILE A 314 0.40 -9.44 4.39
N PRO A 315 -0.49 -8.78 5.15
CA PRO A 315 -1.79 -8.39 4.63
C PRO A 315 -1.62 -7.28 3.59
N ILE A 316 -2.34 -7.41 2.48
CA ILE A 316 -2.34 -6.45 1.37
C ILE A 316 -3.59 -5.57 1.42
N GLY A 317 -4.72 -6.15 1.83
CA GLY A 317 -6.00 -5.47 1.97
C GLY A 317 -7.16 -6.46 1.94
N THR A 318 -8.38 -5.97 1.70
CA THR A 318 -9.56 -6.83 1.55
C THR A 318 -9.98 -6.98 0.10
N ILE A 319 -10.43 -8.19 -0.26
CA ILE A 319 -11.07 -8.45 -1.54
C ILE A 319 -12.56 -8.03 -1.49
N PRO A 320 -13.27 -7.98 -2.63
CA PRO A 320 -14.67 -7.53 -2.68
C PRO A 320 -15.63 -8.37 -1.83
N THR A 321 -15.36 -9.67 -1.70
CA THR A 321 -16.15 -10.61 -0.88
C THR A 321 -15.90 -10.47 0.62
N GLY A 322 -14.90 -9.65 1.03
CA GLY A 322 -14.63 -9.30 2.42
C GLY A 322 -13.42 -9.99 3.04
N GLU A 323 -12.90 -11.06 2.42
CA GLU A 323 -11.73 -11.77 2.92
C GLU A 323 -10.47 -10.88 2.86
N ILE A 324 -9.60 -11.06 3.85
CA ILE A 324 -8.28 -10.43 3.88
C ILE A 324 -7.34 -11.22 2.97
N LEU A 325 -6.74 -10.53 1.99
CA LEU A 325 -5.69 -11.09 1.16
C LEU A 325 -4.33 -10.91 1.87
N LEU A 326 -3.62 -12.01 2.09
CA LEU A 326 -2.27 -12.01 2.63
C LEU A 326 -1.28 -12.68 1.67
N GLU A 327 -0.12 -12.05 1.47
CA GLU A 327 1.00 -12.64 0.76
C GLU A 327 2.02 -13.27 1.73
N PRO A 328 2.62 -14.41 1.40
CA PRO A 328 3.72 -14.98 2.19
C PRO A 328 4.96 -14.08 2.13
N PHE A 329 5.69 -13.92 3.24
CA PHE A 329 6.97 -13.21 3.25
C PHE A 329 8.05 -13.89 2.38
N SER A 330 7.94 -15.20 2.11
CA SER A 330 8.84 -15.89 1.18
C SER A 330 8.84 -15.29 -0.23
N TRP A 331 7.86 -14.47 -0.59
CA TRP A 331 7.87 -13.71 -1.85
C TRP A 331 8.98 -12.64 -1.91
N TYR A 332 9.50 -12.24 -0.74
CA TYR A 332 10.58 -11.27 -0.58
C TYR A 332 11.97 -11.94 -0.37
N VAL A 333 12.01 -13.24 -0.08
CA VAL A 333 13.25 -13.97 0.22
C VAL A 333 13.46 -15.08 -0.81
N SER A 334 14.68 -15.22 -1.31
CA SER A 334 15.07 -16.23 -2.30
C SER A 334 14.94 -17.66 -1.75
N CYS A 335 13.74 -18.23 -1.76
CA CYS A 335 13.51 -19.64 -1.40
C CYS A 335 13.24 -20.45 -2.67
N LYS A 336 14.03 -21.51 -2.89
CA LYS A 336 14.07 -22.27 -4.16
C LYS A 336 12.87 -23.21 -4.38
N ASP A 337 12.11 -23.53 -3.34
CA ASP A 337 11.34 -24.78 -3.33
C ASP A 337 9.84 -24.59 -3.01
N TYR A 338 9.30 -23.37 -3.09
CA TYR A 338 7.92 -23.13 -2.66
C TYR A 338 7.04 -22.51 -3.74
N PRO A 339 5.83 -23.06 -3.96
CA PRO A 339 4.89 -22.50 -4.90
C PRO A 339 4.50 -21.08 -4.47
N ALA A 340 4.42 -20.17 -5.43
CA ALA A 340 3.81 -18.86 -5.19
C ALA A 340 2.35 -19.12 -4.81
N CYS A 341 1.97 -18.78 -3.58
CA CYS A 341 0.61 -18.96 -3.08
C CYS A 341 0.18 -17.72 -2.33
N LEU A 342 -1.13 -17.53 -2.21
CA LEU A 342 -1.76 -16.46 -1.45
C LEU A 342 -2.68 -17.06 -0.40
N LEU A 343 -2.85 -16.34 0.69
CA LEU A 343 -3.79 -16.67 1.74
C LEU A 343 -4.98 -15.72 1.67
N PHE A 344 -6.17 -16.28 1.80
CA PHE A 344 -7.41 -15.54 1.98
C PHE A 344 -7.95 -15.89 3.35
N TYR A 345 -8.18 -14.89 4.19
CA TYR A 345 -8.73 -15.09 5.53
C TYR A 345 -10.13 -14.52 5.60
N ASP A 346 -11.10 -15.38 5.91
CA ASP A 346 -12.47 -14.99 6.24
C ASP A 346 -12.53 -14.60 7.72
N MET A 347 -12.79 -13.33 7.98
CA MET A 347 -12.94 -12.79 9.34
C MET A 347 -14.20 -13.33 10.05
N GLU A 348 -15.27 -13.61 9.31
CA GLU A 348 -16.54 -14.06 9.90
C GLU A 348 -16.50 -15.56 10.21
N GLY A 349 -16.08 -16.37 9.24
CA GLY A 349 -15.90 -17.81 9.40
C GLY A 349 -14.61 -18.21 10.12
N GLN A 350 -13.71 -17.25 10.39
CA GLN A 350 -12.40 -17.45 11.02
C GLN A 350 -11.55 -18.53 10.35
N GLY A 351 -11.54 -18.55 9.02
CA GLY A 351 -10.92 -19.61 8.22
C GLY A 351 -9.90 -19.10 7.22
N PHE A 352 -8.82 -19.85 7.03
CA PHE A 352 -7.85 -19.61 5.95
C PHE A 352 -8.16 -20.46 4.73
N LYS A 353 -8.01 -19.86 3.56
CA LYS A 353 -7.91 -20.55 2.28
C LYS A 353 -6.57 -20.24 1.64
N LYS A 354 -5.75 -21.27 1.42
CA LYS A 354 -4.54 -21.17 0.60
C LYS A 354 -4.89 -21.38 -0.87
N VAL A 355 -4.42 -20.49 -1.73
CA VAL A 355 -4.61 -20.58 -3.19
C VAL A 355 -3.27 -20.46 -3.88
N ASP A 356 -2.93 -21.46 -4.69
CA ASP A 356 -1.70 -21.43 -5.47
C ASP A 356 -1.84 -20.51 -6.69
N VAL A 357 -0.81 -19.70 -6.93
CA VAL A 357 -0.66 -18.88 -8.13
C VAL A 357 -0.04 -19.77 -9.20
N THR A 358 -0.76 -19.97 -10.30
CA THR A 358 -0.33 -20.85 -11.40
C THR A 358 -0.33 -20.11 -12.74
N GLY A 359 0.26 -20.71 -13.77
CA GLY A 359 0.24 -20.17 -15.14
C GLY A 359 1.21 -19.02 -15.43
N LEU A 360 1.92 -18.48 -14.45
CA LEU A 360 3.01 -17.52 -14.68
C LEU A 360 4.22 -18.18 -15.37
N PRO A 361 5.10 -17.40 -16.05
CA PRO A 361 6.34 -17.92 -16.61
C PRO A 361 7.22 -18.63 -15.58
N LYS A 362 7.91 -19.70 -15.97
CA LYS A 362 8.74 -20.52 -15.06
C LYS A 362 9.75 -19.71 -14.23
N TRP A 363 10.33 -18.67 -14.83
CA TRP A 363 11.31 -17.82 -14.15
C TRP A 363 10.72 -17.07 -12.94
N VAL A 364 9.40 -16.78 -12.96
CA VAL A 364 8.73 -16.06 -11.86
C VAL A 364 8.75 -16.86 -10.56
N TYR A 365 8.65 -18.19 -10.64
CA TYR A 365 8.70 -19.06 -9.48
C TYR A 365 10.12 -19.30 -8.95
N ASN A 366 11.16 -18.76 -9.62
CA ASN A 366 12.54 -18.94 -9.21
C ASN A 366 13.00 -17.78 -8.29
N GLY A 367 12.74 -17.88 -6.99
CA GLY A 367 13.01 -16.81 -6.01
C GLY A 367 14.47 -16.33 -5.94
N ARG A 368 15.44 -17.07 -6.49
CA ARG A 368 16.82 -16.57 -6.64
C ARG A 368 16.90 -15.40 -7.61
N HIS A 369 16.25 -15.54 -8.75
CA HIS A 369 16.33 -14.63 -9.89
C HIS A 369 15.09 -13.74 -10.02
N SER A 370 14.01 -14.02 -9.29
CA SER A 370 12.80 -13.22 -9.28
C SER A 370 12.50 -12.60 -7.90
N ILE A 371 11.71 -11.53 -7.89
CA ILE A 371 10.95 -11.05 -6.73
C ILE A 371 9.50 -10.93 -7.18
N ILE A 372 8.59 -11.64 -6.53
CA ILE A 372 7.15 -11.58 -6.83
C ILE A 372 6.43 -10.81 -5.72
N ARG A 373 5.41 -10.03 -6.05
CA ARG A 373 4.57 -9.29 -5.10
C ARG A 373 3.13 -9.25 -5.60
N ALA A 374 2.16 -9.39 -4.69
CA ALA A 374 0.78 -9.06 -5.01
C ALA A 374 0.58 -7.57 -4.70
N ILE A 375 0.07 -6.83 -5.69
CA ILE A 375 0.00 -5.38 -5.61
C ILE A 375 -1.36 -4.94 -5.06
N SER A 376 -2.42 -5.39 -5.72
CA SER A 376 -3.79 -4.98 -5.43
C SER A 376 -4.77 -5.92 -6.13
N VAL A 377 -6.00 -5.90 -5.66
CA VAL A 377 -7.16 -6.34 -6.45
C VAL A 377 -7.73 -5.11 -7.17
N TYR A 378 -8.15 -5.29 -8.42
CA TYR A 378 -8.77 -4.23 -9.22
C TYR A 378 -9.93 -4.79 -10.05
N GLU A 379 -10.82 -3.91 -10.50
CA GLU A 379 -11.91 -4.27 -11.40
C GLU A 379 -11.38 -4.31 -12.85
N GLY A 380 -11.49 -5.46 -13.50
CA GLY A 380 -11.19 -5.58 -14.92
C GLY A 380 -12.38 -5.14 -15.75
N ALA A 381 -12.14 -4.42 -16.86
CA ALA A 381 -13.20 -4.21 -17.84
C ALA A 381 -13.57 -5.54 -18.50
N SER A 382 -14.87 -5.84 -18.57
CA SER A 382 -15.37 -6.82 -19.52
C SER A 382 -15.09 -6.30 -20.92
N ASN A 383 -14.32 -7.04 -21.72
CA ASN A 383 -14.20 -6.80 -23.16
C ASN A 383 -15.56 -7.03 -23.83
N SER A 384 -16.44 -6.04 -23.75
CA SER A 384 -17.61 -5.92 -24.60
C SER A 384 -18.07 -4.47 -24.52
N ILE A 385 -18.31 -3.90 -25.69
CA ILE A 385 -18.85 -2.55 -25.96
C ILE A 385 -17.77 -1.47 -26.07
N PHE A 386 -16.99 -1.52 -27.15
CA PHE A 386 -16.85 -0.41 -28.11
C PHE A 386 -16.50 -1.03 -29.46
N ALA A 387 -17.52 -1.25 -30.29
CA ALA A 387 -17.41 -1.41 -31.73
C ALA A 387 -17.97 -0.13 -32.37
#